data_AF-A0A8I0BS12-F1
#
_entry.id   AF-A0A8I0BS12-F1
#
_cell.length_a   1.000
_cell.length_b   1.000
_cell.length_c   1.000
_cell.angle_alpha   90.00
_cell.angle_beta   90.00
_cell.angle_gamma   90.00
#
_symmetry.space_group_name_H-M   'P 1'
#
loop_
_entity.id
_entity.type
_entity.pdbx_description
1 polymer ?
#
loop_
_entity_poly.entity_id
_entity_poly.type
_entity_poly.pdbx_seq_one_letter_code
_entity_poly.pdbx_strand_id
1 'polypeptide(L)'
;MPAKKLNLRKRYELLTRGMGWETTHHDMDDVFPYDSFEGIKITDWDKWEDPFRLTMDAYWKFQAEKEKKLYAVIDSFAQNNGQTNLSDASYLSAIKLFITGVTPIEYAAHRGFAHLGRHFRGDGARVACQMQAIDELRHQQTQVHTISHYNKHFNGLHDPFYQFDRVWYLSVPKSFAEDAMTAGPFEFITSISFAFEYVLTNMLFVPFMSGAAYNGDMATVTFGFSAQSDESRHMTLGLEIIKFMLEQHEDNLPIVQRWMDKHFWRAYRLLALVSAMQDYMLTNSPLSWKEAWDVYFVENGGALFEDLSRYGLRMPKYHELATAEADHLSHQVWSVFCLLGNATGFHTFLPTEEKMDWLSEKYPDTFDKYYRPRFEHWAKQKEEGTFKYLEALPQLCQVCQIPMIFTEV
;
A
#
# COMPACT_ATOMS: atom_id res chain seq x y z
N MET A 1 37.54 -17.85 -34.16
CA MET A 1 36.48 -16.82 -34.26
C MET A 1 36.51 -16.00 -32.98
N PRO A 2 36.39 -14.66 -33.01
CA PRO A 2 36.27 -13.87 -31.78
C PRO A 2 34.98 -14.28 -31.04
N ALA A 3 35.06 -14.42 -29.72
CA ALA A 3 33.91 -14.78 -28.89
C ALA A 3 32.79 -13.73 -29.07
N LYS A 4 31.56 -14.19 -29.29
CA LYS A 4 30.40 -13.31 -29.51
C LYS A 4 30.12 -12.52 -28.22
N LYS A 5 30.13 -11.18 -28.30
CA LYS A 5 29.83 -10.31 -27.15
C LYS A 5 28.41 -10.58 -26.66
N LEU A 6 28.27 -10.82 -25.36
CA LEU A 6 26.97 -11.08 -24.73
C LEU A 6 26.10 -9.81 -24.75
N ASN A 7 24.80 -9.98 -24.99
CA ASN A 7 23.82 -8.91 -24.85
C ASN A 7 23.56 -8.61 -23.36
N LEU A 8 22.89 -7.49 -23.05
CA LEU A 8 22.65 -7.06 -21.66
C LEU A 8 21.87 -8.09 -20.84
N ARG A 9 20.83 -8.69 -21.43
CA ARG A 9 20.02 -9.73 -20.78
C ARG A 9 20.89 -10.93 -20.37
N LYS A 10 21.63 -11.51 -21.30
CA LYS A 10 22.46 -12.70 -21.04
C LYS A 10 23.62 -12.39 -20.08
N ARG A 11 24.15 -11.17 -20.11
CA ARG A 11 25.13 -10.71 -19.11
C ARG A 11 24.53 -10.66 -17.71
N TYR A 12 23.35 -10.06 -17.56
CA TYR A 12 22.68 -9.97 -16.27
C TYR A 12 22.35 -11.36 -15.72
N GLU A 13 21.80 -12.22 -16.58
CA GLU A 13 21.53 -13.62 -16.27
C GLU A 13 22.76 -14.34 -15.69
N LEU A 14 23.94 -14.23 -16.33
CA LEU A 14 25.17 -14.86 -15.81
C LEU A 14 25.65 -14.28 -14.47
N LEU A 15 25.23 -13.05 -14.13
CA LEU A 15 25.55 -12.39 -12.86
C LEU A 15 24.47 -12.63 -11.78
N THR A 16 23.38 -13.33 -12.12
CA THR A 16 22.28 -13.67 -11.22
C THR A 16 21.97 -15.17 -11.29
N ARG A 17 20.99 -15.57 -12.10
CA ARG A 17 20.52 -16.96 -12.21
C ARG A 17 21.52 -17.93 -12.84
N GLY A 18 22.59 -17.43 -13.47
CA GLY A 18 23.72 -18.25 -13.89
C GLY A 18 24.62 -18.72 -12.74
N MET A 19 24.34 -18.29 -11.51
CA MET A 19 25.07 -18.72 -10.31
C MET A 19 24.37 -19.85 -9.54
N GLY A 20 23.11 -20.17 -9.83
CA GLY A 20 22.45 -21.33 -9.24
C GLY A 20 22.91 -22.66 -9.84
N TRP A 21 22.52 -23.75 -9.19
CA TRP A 21 22.90 -25.10 -9.59
C TRP A 21 21.84 -26.13 -9.18
N GLU A 22 21.80 -27.24 -9.91
CA GLU A 22 21.03 -28.44 -9.53
C GLU A 22 21.68 -29.13 -8.34
N THR A 23 20.89 -29.44 -7.30
CA THR A 23 21.40 -30.03 -6.07
C THR A 23 21.82 -31.48 -6.27
N THR A 24 22.92 -31.89 -5.62
CA THR A 24 23.47 -33.27 -5.71
C THR A 24 23.47 -34.02 -4.39
N HIS A 25 23.44 -33.32 -3.26
CA HIS A 25 23.54 -33.89 -1.91
C HIS A 25 22.23 -33.82 -1.11
N HIS A 26 21.24 -33.10 -1.65
CA HIS A 26 19.89 -32.95 -1.09
C HIS A 26 18.90 -32.89 -2.24
N ASP A 27 17.68 -33.38 -2.01
CA ASP A 27 16.60 -33.27 -2.99
C ASP A 27 16.17 -31.81 -3.13
N MET A 28 15.93 -31.36 -4.37
CA MET A 28 15.58 -29.96 -4.65
C MET A 28 14.31 -29.52 -3.92
N ASP A 29 13.36 -30.44 -3.76
CA ASP A 29 12.08 -30.19 -3.07
C ASP A 29 12.28 -29.99 -1.55
N ASP A 30 13.31 -30.58 -0.94
CA ASP A 30 13.67 -30.29 0.47
C ASP A 30 14.31 -28.90 0.61
N VAL A 31 15.01 -28.43 -0.43
CA VAL A 31 15.64 -27.10 -0.47
C VAL A 31 14.60 -26.00 -0.69
N PHE A 32 13.54 -26.29 -1.46
CA PHE A 32 12.44 -25.38 -1.79
C PHE A 32 11.07 -26.01 -1.48
N PRO A 33 10.72 -26.18 -0.19
CA PRO A 33 9.57 -27.00 0.22
C PRO A 33 8.20 -26.31 0.04
N TYR A 34 8.15 -25.07 -0.44
CA TYR A 34 6.93 -24.25 -0.43
C TYR A 34 6.38 -23.95 -1.84
N ASP A 35 7.01 -24.42 -2.92
CA ASP A 35 6.65 -24.03 -4.28
C ASP A 35 5.60 -24.93 -4.96
N SER A 36 4.96 -25.83 -4.20
CA SER A 36 4.00 -26.81 -4.75
C SER A 36 2.65 -26.87 -4.03
N PHE A 37 2.60 -26.58 -2.72
CA PHE A 37 1.38 -26.83 -1.92
C PHE A 37 0.20 -25.93 -2.31
N GLU A 38 0.45 -24.78 -2.93
CA GLU A 38 -0.56 -23.82 -3.38
C GLU A 38 -1.26 -24.26 -4.68
N GLY A 39 -0.76 -25.31 -5.34
CA GLY A 39 -1.29 -25.83 -6.61
C GLY A 39 -0.84 -25.07 -7.85
N ILE A 40 -0.01 -24.01 -7.70
CA ILE A 40 0.66 -23.35 -8.82
C ILE A 40 1.68 -24.30 -9.43
N LYS A 41 1.69 -24.37 -10.76
CA LYS A 41 2.60 -25.20 -11.55
C LYS A 41 3.53 -24.32 -12.35
N ILE A 42 4.83 -24.42 -12.06
CA ILE A 42 5.87 -23.78 -12.87
C ILE A 42 6.51 -24.87 -13.73
N THR A 43 6.39 -24.76 -15.05
CA THR A 43 6.92 -25.75 -16.00
C THR A 43 8.38 -25.48 -16.34
N ASP A 44 8.79 -24.22 -16.36
CA ASP A 44 10.12 -23.78 -16.75
C ASP A 44 10.48 -22.42 -16.12
N TRP A 45 11.34 -22.43 -15.11
CA TRP A 45 11.86 -21.23 -14.45
C TRP A 45 12.80 -20.41 -15.36
N ASP A 46 13.36 -20.98 -16.42
CA ASP A 46 14.26 -20.25 -17.33
C ASP A 46 13.49 -19.23 -18.20
N LYS A 47 12.16 -19.39 -18.32
CA LYS A 47 11.27 -18.41 -18.96
C LYS A 47 11.05 -17.15 -18.13
N TRP A 48 11.52 -17.10 -16.89
CA TRP A 48 11.50 -15.86 -16.10
C TRP A 48 12.21 -14.73 -16.85
N GLU A 49 11.54 -13.58 -16.94
CA GLU A 49 12.12 -12.34 -17.45
C GLU A 49 12.41 -11.41 -16.26
N ASP A 50 13.68 -11.03 -16.09
CA ASP A 50 14.05 -10.14 -14.99
C ASP A 50 13.30 -8.78 -15.12
N PRO A 51 12.48 -8.39 -14.12
CA PRO A 51 11.69 -7.16 -14.17
C PRO A 51 12.58 -5.91 -14.17
N PHE A 52 13.77 -6.03 -13.60
CA PHE A 52 14.81 -5.01 -13.62
C PHE A 52 16.18 -5.68 -13.60
N ARG A 53 17.20 -4.95 -14.08
CA ARG A 53 18.56 -5.49 -14.29
C ARG A 53 19.60 -4.67 -13.54
N LEU A 54 19.48 -4.63 -12.22
CA LEU A 54 20.43 -3.96 -11.32
C LEU A 54 21.36 -4.99 -10.67
N THR A 55 22.66 -4.81 -10.88
CA THR A 55 23.70 -5.51 -10.12
C THR A 55 23.93 -4.79 -8.79
N MET A 56 24.49 -5.48 -7.79
CA MET A 56 24.65 -4.92 -6.44
C MET A 56 25.48 -3.64 -6.40
N ASP A 57 26.52 -3.51 -7.22
CA ASP A 57 27.31 -2.28 -7.33
C ASP A 57 26.48 -1.09 -7.85
N ALA A 58 25.58 -1.34 -8.82
CA ALA A 58 24.67 -0.33 -9.33
C ALA A 58 23.60 0.02 -8.29
N TYR A 59 23.00 -0.99 -7.64
CA TYR A 59 22.02 -0.79 -6.58
C TYR A 59 22.60 0.08 -5.45
N TRP A 60 23.75 -0.29 -4.88
CA TRP A 60 24.40 0.50 -3.83
C TRP A 60 24.74 1.91 -4.27
N LYS A 61 25.25 2.09 -5.49
CA LYS A 61 25.57 3.42 -6.02
C LYS A 61 24.35 4.33 -6.08
N PHE A 62 23.25 3.85 -6.66
CA PHE A 62 22.05 4.68 -6.81
C PHE A 62 21.34 4.91 -5.47
N GLN A 63 21.21 3.87 -4.64
CA GLN A 63 20.57 3.99 -3.33
C GLN A 63 21.36 4.93 -2.41
N ALA A 64 22.70 4.85 -2.38
CA ALA A 64 23.51 5.74 -1.55
C ALA A 64 23.34 7.22 -1.93
N GLU A 65 23.24 7.54 -3.22
CA GLU A 65 23.01 8.92 -3.66
C GLU A 65 21.59 9.42 -3.32
N LYS A 66 20.59 8.53 -3.33
CA LYS A 66 19.23 8.85 -2.86
C LYS A 66 19.22 9.14 -1.36
N GLU A 67 19.84 8.27 -0.56
CA GLU A 67 19.88 8.41 0.90
C GLU A 67 20.64 9.67 1.32
N LYS A 68 21.81 9.99 0.73
CA LYS A 68 22.53 11.23 1.04
C LYS A 68 21.66 12.47 0.88
N LYS A 69 20.86 12.54 -0.19
CA LYS A 69 19.96 13.67 -0.44
C LYS A 69 18.78 13.68 0.52
N LEU A 70 18.16 12.52 0.75
CA LEU A 70 17.03 12.38 1.67
C LEU A 70 17.40 12.82 3.08
N TYR A 71 18.50 12.30 3.65
CA TYR A 71 18.91 12.67 5.01
C TYR A 71 19.36 14.13 5.12
N ALA A 72 19.98 14.71 4.08
CA ALA A 72 20.28 16.14 4.08
C ALA A 72 19.01 17.00 4.19
N VAL A 73 17.91 16.58 3.55
CA VAL A 73 16.61 17.27 3.68
C VAL A 73 15.97 17.02 5.04
N ILE A 74 16.00 15.79 5.57
CA ILE A 74 15.48 15.47 6.92
C ILE A 74 16.20 16.32 7.98
N ASP A 75 17.53 16.41 7.91
CA ASP A 75 18.34 17.21 8.82
C ASP A 75 18.00 18.70 8.70
N SER A 76 17.88 19.20 7.46
CA SER A 76 17.48 20.59 7.21
C SER A 76 16.07 20.90 7.73
N PHE A 77 15.12 19.99 7.51
CA PHE A 77 13.76 20.11 8.01
C PHE A 77 13.74 20.21 9.54
N ALA A 78 14.46 19.31 10.22
CA ALA A 78 14.54 19.32 11.67
C ALA A 78 15.28 20.56 12.22
N GLN A 79 16.37 20.98 11.57
CA GLN A 79 17.16 22.15 11.98
C GLN A 79 16.36 23.45 11.91
N ASN A 80 15.47 23.56 10.91
CA ASN A 80 14.69 24.78 10.65
C ASN A 80 13.30 24.76 11.27
N ASN A 81 12.99 23.78 12.14
CA ASN A 81 11.65 23.55 12.69
C ASN A 81 10.58 23.49 11.57
N GLY A 82 10.84 22.71 10.52
CA GLY A 82 9.97 22.62 9.35
C GLY A 82 8.53 22.18 9.66
N GLN A 83 8.29 21.53 10.81
CA GLN A 83 6.96 21.19 11.30
C GLN A 83 6.06 22.41 11.54
N THR A 84 6.60 23.60 11.72
CA THR A 84 5.81 24.84 11.87
C THR A 84 5.30 25.38 10.54
N ASN A 85 5.72 24.81 9.41
CA ASN A 85 5.30 25.23 8.08
C ASN A 85 4.07 24.47 7.56
N LEU A 86 3.53 23.54 8.35
CA LEU A 86 2.29 22.83 8.03
C LEU A 86 1.14 23.83 7.89
N SER A 87 0.25 23.56 6.92
CA SER A 87 -0.95 24.36 6.69
C SER A 87 -1.85 24.44 7.93
N ASP A 88 -2.05 23.30 8.61
CA ASP A 88 -2.75 23.20 9.89
C ASP A 88 -2.27 21.95 10.65
N ALA A 89 -2.31 21.97 11.99
CA ALA A 89 -1.85 20.85 12.80
C ALA A 89 -2.75 19.60 12.69
N SER A 90 -4.01 19.74 12.26
CA SER A 90 -4.95 18.63 12.03
C SER A 90 -4.47 17.65 10.97
N TYR A 91 -3.65 18.11 10.00
CA TYR A 91 -2.96 17.29 8.99
C TYR A 91 -2.20 16.12 9.62
N LEU A 92 -1.65 16.30 10.83
CA LEU A 92 -0.89 15.23 11.50
C LEU A 92 -1.74 14.02 11.88
N SER A 93 -3.07 14.08 11.78
CA SER A 93 -3.91 12.89 11.87
C SER A 93 -3.60 11.90 10.73
N ALA A 94 -3.31 12.41 9.52
CA ALA A 94 -2.85 11.60 8.39
C ALA A 94 -1.49 10.96 8.69
N ILE A 95 -0.53 11.73 9.22
CA ILE A 95 0.81 11.21 9.56
C ILE A 95 0.76 10.18 10.70
N LYS A 96 -0.14 10.37 11.68
CA LYS A 96 -0.39 9.38 12.74
C LYS A 96 -0.95 8.08 12.17
N LEU A 97 -1.93 8.16 11.27
CA LEU A 97 -2.45 6.98 10.57
C LEU A 97 -1.33 6.29 9.76
N PHE A 98 -0.49 7.06 9.07
CA PHE A 98 0.60 6.54 8.26
C PHE A 98 1.63 5.77 9.09
N ILE A 99 2.21 6.38 10.13
CA ILE A 99 3.27 5.72 10.93
C ILE A 99 2.74 4.51 11.71
N THR A 100 1.47 4.53 12.11
CA THR A 100 0.87 3.46 12.90
C THR A 100 0.26 2.35 12.05
N GLY A 101 -0.18 2.63 10.81
CA GLY A 101 -0.88 1.69 9.95
C GLY A 101 -0.12 1.26 8.70
N VAL A 102 0.62 2.16 8.05
CA VAL A 102 1.34 1.89 6.79
C VAL A 102 2.77 1.45 7.06
N THR A 103 3.53 2.20 7.88
CA THR A 103 4.94 1.89 8.16
C THR A 103 5.17 0.46 8.71
N PRO A 104 4.30 -0.12 9.54
CA PRO A 104 4.43 -1.51 9.95
C PRO A 104 4.20 -2.52 8.81
N ILE A 105 3.40 -2.17 7.79
CA ILE A 105 3.21 -2.98 6.58
C ILE A 105 4.51 -3.06 5.78
N GLU A 106 5.28 -1.97 5.68
CA GLU A 106 6.60 -2.02 5.01
C GLU A 106 7.53 -3.04 5.66
N TYR A 107 7.53 -3.11 7.00
CA TYR A 107 8.32 -4.12 7.71
C TYR A 107 7.79 -5.54 7.48
N ALA A 108 6.47 -5.70 7.41
CA ALA A 108 5.84 -6.97 7.07
C ALA A 108 6.20 -7.42 5.65
N ALA A 109 6.14 -6.50 4.68
CA ALA A 109 6.54 -6.71 3.29
C ALA A 109 8.02 -7.09 3.19
N HIS A 110 8.91 -6.38 3.87
CA HIS A 110 10.33 -6.75 3.99
C HIS A 110 10.50 -8.22 4.39
N ARG A 111 9.82 -8.65 5.45
CA ARG A 111 9.92 -10.02 5.96
C ARG A 111 9.33 -11.05 4.99
N GLY A 112 8.21 -10.73 4.35
CA GLY A 112 7.59 -11.58 3.33
C GLY A 112 8.49 -11.75 2.11
N PHE A 113 9.01 -10.66 1.55
CA PHE A 113 9.94 -10.73 0.42
C PHE A 113 11.28 -11.37 0.77
N ALA A 114 11.76 -11.24 2.00
CA ALA A 114 12.93 -11.99 2.47
C ALA A 114 12.65 -13.52 2.48
N HIS A 115 11.44 -13.92 2.85
CA HIS A 115 10.99 -15.31 2.77
C HIS A 115 10.94 -15.80 1.31
N LEU A 116 10.29 -15.07 0.40
CA LEU A 116 10.24 -15.41 -1.03
C LEU A 116 11.64 -15.43 -1.67
N GLY A 117 12.48 -14.46 -1.30
CA GLY A 117 13.87 -14.35 -1.69
C GLY A 117 14.74 -15.54 -1.26
N ARG A 118 14.24 -16.40 -0.35
CA ARG A 118 14.81 -17.72 -0.04
C ARG A 118 14.07 -18.85 -0.76
N HIS A 119 12.75 -18.78 -0.88
CA HIS A 119 11.93 -19.97 -1.15
C HIS A 119 11.45 -20.14 -2.59
N PHE A 120 11.59 -19.16 -3.48
CA PHE A 120 11.39 -19.43 -4.92
C PHE A 120 12.53 -20.28 -5.49
N ARG A 121 12.18 -21.35 -6.21
CA ARG A 121 13.16 -22.22 -6.88
C ARG A 121 13.93 -21.48 -7.98
N GLY A 122 13.28 -20.56 -8.70
CA GLY A 122 13.94 -19.73 -9.72
C GLY A 122 14.80 -18.62 -9.13
N ASP A 123 16.09 -18.64 -9.44
CA ASP A 123 17.07 -17.68 -8.90
C ASP A 123 16.79 -16.22 -9.26
N GLY A 124 16.30 -15.98 -10.49
CA GLY A 124 15.96 -14.62 -10.95
C GLY A 124 14.84 -14.01 -10.12
N ALA A 125 13.80 -14.80 -9.81
CA ALA A 125 12.72 -14.38 -8.92
C ALA A 125 13.23 -14.13 -7.49
N ARG A 126 14.15 -14.98 -6.98
CA ARG A 126 14.77 -14.76 -5.66
C ARG A 126 15.53 -13.44 -5.60
N VAL A 127 16.34 -13.13 -6.61
CA VAL A 127 17.12 -11.88 -6.66
C VAL A 127 16.21 -10.66 -6.70
N ALA A 128 15.12 -10.71 -7.49
CA ALA A 128 14.14 -9.63 -7.54
C ALA A 128 13.44 -9.43 -6.18
N CYS A 129 13.01 -10.53 -5.53
CA CYS A 129 12.40 -10.48 -4.20
C CYS A 129 13.40 -10.00 -3.13
N GLN A 130 14.67 -10.37 -3.20
CA GLN A 130 15.69 -9.89 -2.26
C GLN A 130 15.94 -8.39 -2.40
N MET A 131 15.99 -7.87 -3.64
CA MET A 131 16.09 -6.43 -3.89
C MET A 131 14.86 -5.69 -3.37
N GLN A 132 13.67 -6.25 -3.58
CA GLN A 132 12.45 -5.67 -3.02
C GLN A 132 12.47 -5.70 -1.48
N ALA A 133 12.83 -6.82 -0.86
CA ALA A 133 12.91 -6.92 0.60
C ALA A 133 13.77 -5.83 1.23
N ILE A 134 14.94 -5.53 0.65
CA ILE A 134 15.81 -4.48 1.18
C ILE A 134 15.30 -3.06 0.86
N ASP A 135 14.54 -2.87 -0.23
CA ASP A 135 13.81 -1.63 -0.50
C ASP A 135 12.71 -1.41 0.56
N GLU A 136 11.93 -2.44 0.92
CA GLU A 136 10.89 -2.31 1.96
C GLU A 136 11.47 -2.01 3.34
N LEU A 137 12.63 -2.59 3.67
CA LEU A 137 13.34 -2.24 4.89
C LEU A 137 13.79 -0.78 4.88
N ARG A 138 14.25 -0.29 3.71
CA ARG A 138 14.60 1.12 3.53
C ARG A 138 13.37 2.00 3.73
N HIS A 139 12.22 1.66 3.16
CA HIS A 139 10.98 2.41 3.33
C HIS A 139 10.58 2.50 4.80
N GLN A 140 10.51 1.36 5.47
CA GLN A 140 10.22 1.29 6.91
C GLN A 140 11.12 2.24 7.73
N GLN A 141 12.43 2.15 7.54
CA GLN A 141 13.39 2.95 8.32
C GLN A 141 13.32 4.44 7.98
N THR A 142 13.26 4.78 6.68
CA THR A 142 13.21 6.17 6.23
C THR A 142 11.90 6.85 6.58
N GLN A 143 10.78 6.13 6.62
CA GLN A 143 9.50 6.65 7.14
C GLN A 143 9.61 6.98 8.63
N VAL A 144 10.20 6.10 9.45
CA VAL A 144 10.45 6.37 10.89
C VAL A 144 11.34 7.61 11.06
N HIS A 145 12.43 7.71 10.31
CA HIS A 145 13.35 8.85 10.41
C HIS A 145 12.72 10.17 9.94
N THR A 146 11.97 10.13 8.84
CA THR A 146 11.20 11.27 8.30
C THR A 146 10.21 11.80 9.33
N ILE A 147 9.48 10.91 10.01
CA ILE A 147 8.41 11.27 10.96
C ILE A 147 8.97 11.55 12.37
N SER A 148 10.21 11.15 12.67
CA SER A 148 10.86 11.31 13.98
C SER A 148 10.79 12.74 14.52
N HIS A 149 10.93 13.76 13.65
CA HIS A 149 10.84 15.14 14.08
C HIS A 149 9.43 15.51 14.56
N TYR A 150 8.37 15.09 13.84
CA TYR A 150 6.99 15.30 14.29
C TYR A 150 6.72 14.64 15.64
N ASN A 151 7.24 13.44 15.89
CA ASN A 151 7.06 12.75 17.16
C ASN A 151 7.61 13.53 18.37
N LYS A 152 8.62 14.39 18.18
CA LYS A 152 9.16 15.24 19.26
C LYS A 152 8.22 16.39 19.65
N HIS A 153 7.31 16.77 18.75
CA HIS A 153 6.48 17.96 18.89
C HIS A 153 4.98 17.66 19.01
N PHE A 154 4.54 16.47 18.62
CA PHE A 154 3.12 16.11 18.54
C PHE A 154 2.82 14.72 19.13
N ASN A 155 1.62 14.58 19.70
CA ASN A 155 1.14 13.34 20.32
C ASN A 155 0.72 12.29 19.29
N GLY A 156 0.60 11.03 19.73
CA GLY A 156 0.07 9.90 18.94
C GLY A 156 1.09 9.16 18.08
N LEU A 157 2.32 9.68 17.96
CA LEU A 157 3.39 9.11 17.13
C LEU A 157 4.43 8.27 17.91
N HIS A 158 4.29 8.18 19.25
CA HIS A 158 5.37 7.77 20.15
C HIS A 158 5.57 6.25 20.30
N ASP A 159 4.57 5.45 19.93
CA ASP A 159 4.65 3.99 20.05
C ASP A 159 3.90 3.28 18.91
N PRO A 160 4.35 3.47 17.64
CA PRO A 160 3.58 3.05 16.49
C PRO A 160 3.44 1.53 16.36
N PHE A 161 4.49 0.78 16.67
CA PHE A 161 4.49 -0.68 16.55
C PHE A 161 3.69 -1.36 17.66
N TYR A 162 3.73 -0.84 18.89
CA TYR A 162 2.88 -1.35 19.97
C TYR A 162 1.39 -1.11 19.67
N GLN A 163 1.06 0.06 19.12
CA GLN A 163 -0.29 0.40 18.70
C GLN A 163 -0.77 -0.49 17.56
N PHE A 164 0.05 -0.73 16.53
CA PHE A 164 -0.30 -1.58 15.39
C PHE A 164 -0.80 -2.96 15.81
N ASP A 165 -0.20 -3.54 16.85
CA ASP A 165 -0.56 -4.85 17.37
C ASP A 165 -1.83 -4.89 18.23
N ARG A 166 -2.40 -3.74 18.63
CA ARG A 166 -3.40 -3.67 19.71
C ARG A 166 -4.60 -2.77 19.45
N VAL A 167 -4.43 -1.68 18.72
CA VAL A 167 -5.50 -0.70 18.52
C VAL A 167 -6.48 -1.21 17.47
N TRP A 168 -7.78 -1.09 17.77
CA TRP A 168 -8.84 -1.75 17.01
C TRP A 168 -8.81 -1.48 15.50
N TYR A 169 -8.64 -0.22 15.07
CA TYR A 169 -8.63 0.13 13.64
C TYR A 169 -7.33 -0.28 12.94
N LEU A 170 -6.25 -0.51 13.70
CA LEU A 170 -4.97 -1.01 13.17
C LEU A 170 -4.95 -2.53 12.99
N SER A 171 -5.95 -3.23 13.53
CA SER A 171 -6.20 -4.64 13.17
C SER A 171 -6.56 -4.81 11.68
N VAL A 172 -7.06 -3.75 11.02
CA VAL A 172 -7.37 -3.74 9.58
C VAL A 172 -6.08 -3.90 8.74
N PRO A 173 -5.08 -2.99 8.82
CA PRO A 173 -3.81 -3.17 8.12
C PRO A 173 -3.00 -4.36 8.61
N LYS A 174 -3.02 -4.66 9.93
CA LYS A 174 -2.34 -5.84 10.47
C LYS A 174 -2.88 -7.13 9.89
N SER A 175 -4.19 -7.33 9.90
CA SER A 175 -4.80 -8.55 9.36
C SER A 175 -4.65 -8.68 7.85
N PHE A 176 -4.58 -7.57 7.10
CA PHE A 176 -4.23 -7.60 5.68
C PHE A 176 -2.81 -8.13 5.47
N ALA A 177 -1.82 -7.57 6.18
CA ALA A 177 -0.44 -8.00 6.06
C ALA A 177 -0.23 -9.44 6.56
N GLU A 178 -0.84 -9.83 7.67
CA GLU A 178 -0.73 -11.18 8.22
C GLU A 178 -1.42 -12.24 7.34
N ASP A 179 -2.54 -11.91 6.69
CA ASP A 179 -3.19 -12.78 5.69
C ASP A 179 -2.22 -13.07 4.52
N ALA A 180 -1.56 -12.04 3.98
CA ALA A 180 -0.54 -12.23 2.95
C ALA A 180 0.68 -13.02 3.46
N MET A 181 1.25 -12.65 4.61
CA MET A 181 2.47 -13.26 5.16
C MET A 181 2.30 -14.72 5.59
N THR A 182 1.07 -15.14 5.89
CA THR A 182 0.77 -16.53 6.30
C THR A 182 0.29 -17.39 5.14
N ALA A 183 0.06 -16.79 3.97
CA ALA A 183 -0.18 -17.52 2.73
C ALA A 183 1.13 -18.16 2.20
N GLY A 184 1.04 -18.90 1.10
CA GLY A 184 2.22 -19.41 0.43
C GLY A 184 2.91 -18.35 -0.44
N PRO A 185 4.09 -18.68 -0.99
CA PRO A 185 4.92 -17.72 -1.71
C PRO A 185 4.24 -17.13 -2.96
N PHE A 186 3.45 -17.90 -3.70
CA PHE A 186 2.77 -17.42 -4.89
C PHE A 186 1.52 -16.58 -4.56
N GLU A 187 0.78 -16.92 -3.50
CA GLU A 187 -0.30 -16.08 -3.02
C GLU A 187 0.23 -14.76 -2.46
N PHE A 188 1.30 -14.79 -1.66
CA PHE A 188 1.93 -13.58 -1.12
C PHE A 188 2.31 -12.60 -2.24
N ILE A 189 3.03 -13.07 -3.27
CA ILE A 189 3.47 -12.18 -4.35
C ILE A 189 2.31 -11.68 -5.22
N THR A 190 1.23 -12.48 -5.35
CA THR A 190 -0.01 -12.01 -5.99
C THR A 190 -0.70 -10.95 -5.15
N SER A 191 -0.71 -11.11 -3.82
CA SER A 191 -1.31 -10.15 -2.88
C SER A 191 -0.56 -8.83 -2.85
N ILE A 192 0.75 -8.88 -2.62
CA ILE A 192 1.56 -7.69 -2.36
C ILE A 192 2.05 -7.08 -3.68
N SER A 193 2.88 -7.78 -4.46
CA SER A 193 3.47 -7.19 -5.66
C SER A 193 2.43 -6.83 -6.73
N PHE A 194 1.43 -7.68 -6.95
CA PHE A 194 0.44 -7.41 -8.00
C PHE A 194 -0.78 -6.63 -7.49
N ALA A 195 -1.59 -7.24 -6.62
CA ALA A 195 -2.86 -6.63 -6.23
C ALA A 195 -2.66 -5.30 -5.47
N PHE A 196 -1.64 -5.19 -4.63
CA PHE A 196 -1.36 -3.97 -3.89
C PHE A 196 -0.41 -3.03 -4.63
N GLU A 197 0.84 -3.44 -4.87
CA GLU A 197 1.91 -2.57 -5.39
C GLU A 197 1.82 -2.28 -6.89
N TYR A 198 0.99 -2.99 -7.65
CA TYR A 198 0.75 -2.67 -9.05
C TYR A 198 -0.65 -2.09 -9.27
N VAL A 199 -1.70 -2.86 -8.94
CA VAL A 199 -3.10 -2.49 -9.25
C VAL A 199 -3.56 -1.30 -8.40
N LEU A 200 -3.17 -1.24 -7.13
CA LEU A 200 -3.73 -0.30 -6.15
C LEU A 200 -2.72 0.68 -5.55
N THR A 201 -1.44 0.61 -5.92
CA THR A 201 -0.35 1.37 -5.26
C THR A 201 -0.60 2.87 -5.29
N ASN A 202 -1.11 3.38 -6.42
CA ASN A 202 -1.38 4.80 -6.58
C ASN A 202 -2.50 5.29 -5.66
N MET A 203 -3.41 4.41 -5.22
CA MET A 203 -4.45 4.74 -4.24
C MET A 203 -3.91 4.87 -2.81
N LEU A 204 -2.70 4.40 -2.52
CA LEU A 204 -1.98 4.65 -1.27
C LEU A 204 -0.97 5.79 -1.44
N PHE A 205 -0.07 5.63 -2.42
CA PHE A 205 1.11 6.46 -2.56
C PHE A 205 0.75 7.91 -2.92
N VAL A 206 -0.08 8.12 -3.94
CA VAL A 206 -0.40 9.47 -4.41
C VAL A 206 -1.11 10.28 -3.32
N PRO A 207 -2.15 9.79 -2.63
CA PRO A 207 -2.83 10.56 -1.59
C PRO A 207 -1.90 11.05 -0.47
N PHE A 208 -1.01 10.19 0.05
CA PHE A 208 -0.08 10.60 1.10
C PHE A 208 1.00 11.57 0.58
N MET A 209 1.63 11.26 -0.55
CA MET A 209 2.76 12.05 -1.03
C MET A 209 2.33 13.40 -1.64
N SER A 210 1.22 13.43 -2.39
CA SER A 210 0.64 14.68 -2.88
C SER A 210 -0.02 15.47 -1.76
N GLY A 211 -0.72 14.80 -0.83
CA GLY A 211 -1.26 15.42 0.37
C GLY A 211 -0.19 16.16 1.17
N ALA A 212 0.97 15.53 1.37
CA ALA A 212 2.12 16.17 2.01
C ALA A 212 2.55 17.48 1.29
N ALA A 213 2.59 17.47 -0.05
CA ALA A 213 2.99 18.64 -0.84
C ALA A 213 2.01 19.81 -0.70
N TYR A 214 0.70 19.52 -0.71
CA TYR A 214 -0.34 20.53 -0.58
C TYR A 214 -0.53 21.06 0.85
N ASN A 215 0.04 20.37 1.85
CA ASN A 215 -0.11 20.72 3.26
C ASN A 215 1.19 21.20 3.93
N GLY A 216 2.26 21.44 3.15
CA GLY A 216 3.52 22.02 3.64
C GLY A 216 4.49 21.02 4.29
N ASP A 217 4.28 19.72 4.12
CA ASP A 217 5.11 18.67 4.71
C ASP A 217 6.27 18.28 3.79
N MET A 218 7.35 19.07 3.87
CA MET A 218 8.55 18.86 3.05
C MET A 218 9.21 17.50 3.31
N ALA A 219 9.15 16.98 4.55
CA ALA A 219 9.83 15.74 4.92
C ALA A 219 9.17 14.54 4.22
N THR A 220 7.85 14.40 4.33
CA THR A 220 7.10 13.30 3.71
C THR A 220 7.12 13.38 2.18
N VAL A 221 7.01 14.58 1.59
CA VAL A 221 7.18 14.78 0.14
C VAL A 221 8.53 14.26 -0.35
N THR A 222 9.59 14.57 0.39
CA THR A 222 10.95 14.17 -0.01
C THR A 222 11.14 12.66 0.07
N PHE A 223 10.56 12.02 1.09
CA PHE A 223 10.47 10.56 1.13
C PHE A 223 9.77 10.02 -0.12
N GLY A 224 8.59 10.54 -0.48
CA GLY A 224 7.85 10.12 -1.67
C GLY A 224 8.67 10.22 -2.96
N PHE A 225 9.30 11.37 -3.22
CA PHE A 225 10.19 11.49 -4.39
C PHE A 225 11.37 10.52 -4.36
N SER A 226 11.88 10.22 -3.17
CA SER A 226 12.96 9.25 -3.01
C SER A 226 12.49 7.81 -3.26
N ALA A 227 11.27 7.44 -2.84
CA ALA A 227 10.74 6.09 -2.99
C ALA A 227 10.30 5.76 -4.44
N GLN A 228 9.94 6.76 -5.25
CA GLN A 228 9.33 6.56 -6.58
C GLN A 228 10.09 5.61 -7.53
N SER A 229 11.43 5.66 -7.54
CA SER A 229 12.20 4.75 -8.41
C SER A 229 12.32 3.33 -7.86
N ASP A 230 12.02 3.11 -6.58
CA ASP A 230 11.84 1.77 -6.00
C ASP A 230 10.46 1.22 -6.37
N GLU A 231 9.40 2.02 -6.18
CA GLU A 231 8.03 1.67 -6.59
C GLU A 231 7.96 1.28 -8.07
N SER A 232 8.71 1.97 -8.94
CA SER A 232 8.79 1.62 -10.36
C SER A 232 9.31 0.20 -10.60
N ARG A 233 10.24 -0.28 -9.75
CA ARG A 233 10.75 -1.66 -9.81
C ARG A 233 9.75 -2.64 -9.24
N HIS A 234 9.10 -2.30 -8.14
CA HIS A 234 8.07 -3.12 -7.49
C HIS A 234 6.87 -3.34 -8.40
N MET A 235 6.38 -2.29 -9.05
CA MET A 235 5.36 -2.37 -10.08
C MET A 235 5.77 -3.32 -11.22
N THR A 236 7.00 -3.21 -11.71
CA THR A 236 7.48 -4.08 -12.79
C THR A 236 7.57 -5.54 -12.33
N LEU A 237 7.97 -5.80 -11.07
CA LEU A 237 7.93 -7.16 -10.50
C LEU A 237 6.49 -7.70 -10.44
N GLY A 238 5.54 -6.89 -9.94
CA GLY A 238 4.14 -7.24 -9.83
C GLY A 238 3.49 -7.64 -11.16
N LEU A 239 3.80 -6.91 -12.24
CA LEU A 239 3.29 -7.27 -13.56
C LEU A 239 3.94 -8.54 -14.12
N GLU A 240 5.27 -8.64 -14.05
CA GLU A 240 6.00 -9.76 -14.64
C GLU A 240 5.72 -11.09 -13.92
N ILE A 241 5.51 -11.09 -12.60
CA ILE A 241 5.20 -12.33 -11.87
C ILE A 241 3.84 -12.91 -12.24
N ILE A 242 2.81 -12.08 -12.46
CA ILE A 242 1.49 -12.57 -12.87
C ILE A 242 1.53 -13.12 -14.27
N LYS A 243 2.15 -12.39 -15.21
CA LYS A 243 2.36 -12.87 -16.58
C LYS A 243 3.11 -14.20 -16.58
N PHE A 244 4.19 -14.28 -15.81
CA PHE A 244 4.96 -15.51 -15.64
C PHE A 244 4.06 -16.64 -15.15
N MET A 245 3.36 -16.51 -14.02
CA MET A 245 2.52 -17.58 -13.50
C MET A 245 1.42 -18.02 -14.48
N LEU A 246 0.77 -17.08 -15.17
CA LEU A 246 -0.29 -17.39 -16.14
C LEU A 246 0.24 -18.11 -17.40
N GLU A 247 1.47 -17.79 -17.83
CA GLU A 247 2.10 -18.43 -19.00
C GLU A 247 2.68 -19.83 -18.70
N GLN A 248 2.89 -20.16 -17.42
CA GLN A 248 3.56 -21.39 -17.02
C GLN A 248 2.67 -22.64 -17.12
N HIS A 249 1.38 -22.51 -16.82
CA HIS A 249 0.42 -23.62 -16.89
C HIS A 249 -1.03 -23.10 -16.87
N GLU A 250 -1.93 -23.70 -17.66
CA GLU A 250 -3.34 -23.28 -17.75
C GLU A 250 -4.10 -23.40 -16.40
N ASP A 251 -3.85 -24.47 -15.63
CA ASP A 251 -4.40 -24.64 -14.28
C ASP A 251 -4.06 -23.50 -13.29
N ASN A 252 -3.06 -22.66 -13.59
CA ASN A 252 -2.73 -21.53 -12.73
C ASN A 252 -3.79 -20.42 -12.82
N LEU A 253 -4.45 -20.26 -13.97
CA LEU A 253 -5.41 -19.16 -14.19
C LEU A 253 -6.56 -19.17 -13.16
N PRO A 254 -7.27 -20.28 -12.90
CA PRO A 254 -8.29 -20.31 -11.87
C PRO A 254 -7.79 -19.98 -10.46
N ILE A 255 -6.52 -20.30 -10.14
CA ILE A 255 -5.91 -20.00 -8.84
C ILE A 255 -5.62 -18.50 -8.74
N VAL A 256 -4.89 -17.97 -9.72
CA VAL A 256 -4.52 -16.54 -9.80
C VAL A 256 -5.77 -15.66 -9.84
N GLN A 257 -6.83 -16.04 -10.58
CA GLN A 257 -8.08 -15.29 -10.59
C GLN A 257 -8.74 -15.23 -9.21
N ARG A 258 -8.75 -16.35 -8.45
CA ARG A 258 -9.30 -16.35 -7.08
C ARG A 258 -8.49 -15.48 -6.14
N TRP A 259 -7.17 -15.50 -6.25
CA TRP A 259 -6.30 -14.62 -5.47
C TRP A 259 -6.48 -13.15 -5.84
N MET A 260 -6.63 -12.84 -7.13
CA MET A 260 -6.92 -11.48 -7.56
C MET A 260 -8.26 -10.99 -7.00
N ASP A 261 -9.31 -11.81 -7.07
CA ASP A 261 -10.62 -11.50 -6.47
C ASP A 261 -10.50 -11.24 -4.95
N LYS A 262 -9.77 -12.10 -4.22
CA LYS A 262 -9.56 -11.99 -2.77
C LYS A 262 -8.79 -10.72 -2.42
N HIS A 263 -7.61 -10.55 -3.02
CA HIS A 263 -6.64 -9.54 -2.61
C HIS A 263 -6.97 -8.15 -3.12
N PHE A 264 -7.65 -8.03 -4.27
CA PHE A 264 -8.31 -6.78 -4.64
C PHE A 264 -9.25 -6.30 -3.53
N TRP A 265 -10.18 -7.17 -3.10
CA TRP A 265 -11.20 -6.77 -2.13
C TRP A 265 -10.61 -6.46 -0.75
N ARG A 266 -9.61 -7.26 -0.32
CA ARG A 266 -8.90 -7.02 0.94
C ARG A 266 -8.12 -5.71 0.92
N ALA A 267 -7.38 -5.43 -0.16
CA ALA A 267 -6.65 -4.18 -0.31
C ALA A 267 -7.59 -2.98 -0.46
N TYR A 268 -8.68 -3.09 -1.21
CA TYR A 268 -9.70 -2.05 -1.30
C TYR A 268 -10.31 -1.69 0.07
N ARG A 269 -10.62 -2.69 0.89
CA ARG A 269 -11.11 -2.46 2.26
C ARG A 269 -10.03 -1.81 3.14
N LEU A 270 -8.76 -2.19 3.01
CA LEU A 270 -7.66 -1.47 3.68
C LEU A 270 -7.62 0.01 3.25
N LEU A 271 -7.76 0.28 1.94
CA LEU A 271 -7.74 1.64 1.39
C LEU A 271 -8.94 2.51 1.82
N ALA A 272 -9.97 1.94 2.45
CA ALA A 272 -11.01 2.73 3.11
C ALA A 272 -10.45 3.66 4.21
N LEU A 273 -9.32 3.30 4.83
CA LEU A 273 -8.59 4.20 5.74
C LEU A 273 -7.97 5.39 4.98
N VAL A 274 -7.47 5.13 3.76
CA VAL A 274 -6.85 6.15 2.91
C VAL A 274 -7.89 7.08 2.33
N SER A 275 -9.10 6.60 2.00
CA SER A 275 -10.20 7.46 1.53
C SER A 275 -10.59 8.51 2.57
N ALA A 276 -10.75 8.10 3.84
CA ALA A 276 -11.03 9.03 4.93
C ALA A 276 -9.85 9.98 5.18
N MET A 277 -8.62 9.49 5.10
CA MET A 277 -7.42 10.34 5.22
C MET A 277 -7.41 11.43 4.15
N GLN A 278 -7.58 11.06 2.89
CA GLN A 278 -7.50 11.95 1.75
C GLN A 278 -8.57 13.05 1.78
N ASP A 279 -9.82 12.68 2.07
CA ASP A 279 -10.93 13.63 2.02
C ASP A 279 -11.07 14.49 3.29
N TYR A 280 -10.69 13.95 4.46
CA TYR A 280 -10.96 14.59 5.75
C TYR A 280 -9.73 14.96 6.57
N MET A 281 -8.64 14.19 6.50
CA MET A 281 -7.44 14.49 7.31
C MET A 281 -6.50 15.49 6.62
N LEU A 282 -6.58 15.63 5.30
CA LEU A 282 -5.86 16.67 4.56
C LEU A 282 -6.63 17.98 4.61
N THR A 283 -6.01 19.05 5.12
CA THR A 283 -6.59 20.40 5.08
C THR A 283 -6.82 20.80 3.64
N ASN A 284 -5.76 20.73 2.83
CA ASN A 284 -5.79 20.95 1.39
C ASN A 284 -5.72 19.61 0.67
N SER A 285 -6.86 19.10 0.21
CA SER A 285 -6.95 17.86 -0.55
C SER A 285 -6.75 18.17 -2.05
N PRO A 286 -5.72 17.61 -2.72
CA PRO A 286 -5.49 17.88 -4.15
C PRO A 286 -6.55 17.27 -5.07
N LEU A 287 -7.16 16.16 -4.63
CA LEU A 287 -8.24 15.45 -5.31
C LEU A 287 -9.09 14.71 -4.28
N SER A 288 -10.35 14.44 -4.60
CA SER A 288 -11.22 13.56 -3.80
C SER A 288 -10.86 12.08 -3.97
N TRP A 289 -11.25 11.24 -3.01
CA TRP A 289 -11.14 9.79 -3.15
C TRP A 289 -11.82 9.27 -4.42
N LYS A 290 -13.01 9.79 -4.76
CA LYS A 290 -13.71 9.40 -5.99
C LYS A 290 -12.90 9.72 -7.25
N GLU A 291 -12.38 10.94 -7.37
CA GLU A 291 -11.53 11.33 -8.50
C GLU A 291 -10.26 10.46 -8.57
N ALA A 292 -9.67 10.11 -7.42
CA ALA A 292 -8.54 9.19 -7.36
C ALA A 292 -8.93 7.80 -7.90
N TRP A 293 -10.07 7.28 -7.47
CA TRP A 293 -10.57 5.96 -7.85
C TRP A 293 -10.87 5.89 -9.36
N ASP A 294 -11.52 6.91 -9.90
CA ASP A 294 -11.86 7.00 -11.32
C ASP A 294 -10.59 6.94 -12.19
N VAL A 295 -9.53 7.68 -11.83
CA VAL A 295 -8.28 7.68 -12.60
C VAL A 295 -7.46 6.41 -12.35
N TYR A 296 -7.13 6.11 -11.09
CA TYR A 296 -6.12 5.10 -10.79
C TYR A 296 -6.65 3.67 -10.84
N PHE A 297 -7.95 3.46 -10.66
CA PHE A 297 -8.54 2.13 -10.78
C PHE A 297 -9.42 1.98 -12.02
N VAL A 298 -10.41 2.86 -12.24
CA VAL A 298 -11.36 2.68 -13.35
C VAL A 298 -10.65 2.81 -14.71
N GLU A 299 -9.88 3.88 -14.92
CA GLU A 299 -9.14 4.09 -16.16
C GLU A 299 -7.89 3.19 -16.23
N ASN A 300 -6.93 3.37 -15.32
CA ASN A 300 -5.65 2.66 -15.37
C ASN A 300 -5.80 1.15 -15.13
N GLY A 301 -6.59 0.77 -14.12
CA GLY A 301 -6.89 -0.63 -13.84
C GLY A 301 -7.72 -1.27 -14.95
N GLY A 302 -8.68 -0.55 -15.53
CA GLY A 302 -9.43 -1.00 -16.70
C GLY A 302 -8.52 -1.37 -17.88
N ALA A 303 -7.59 -0.48 -18.23
CA ALA A 303 -6.63 -0.72 -19.31
C ALA A 303 -5.70 -1.91 -19.02
N LEU A 304 -5.26 -2.07 -17.76
CA LEU A 304 -4.46 -3.22 -17.34
C LEU A 304 -5.21 -4.55 -17.55
N PHE A 305 -6.44 -4.65 -17.04
CA PHE A 305 -7.21 -5.89 -17.13
C PHE A 305 -7.67 -6.18 -18.57
N GLU A 306 -7.79 -5.16 -19.43
CA GLU A 306 -7.92 -5.36 -20.87
C GLU A 306 -6.68 -6.05 -21.47
N ASP A 307 -5.46 -5.62 -21.14
CA ASP A 307 -4.23 -6.31 -21.59
C ASP A 307 -4.13 -7.73 -21.02
N LEU A 308 -4.49 -7.93 -19.74
CA LEU A 308 -4.42 -9.24 -19.09
C LEU A 308 -5.51 -10.21 -19.55
N SER A 309 -6.54 -9.73 -20.25
CA SER A 309 -7.59 -10.58 -20.82
C SER A 309 -7.07 -11.61 -21.82
N ARG A 310 -5.91 -11.35 -22.47
CA ARG A 310 -5.23 -12.32 -23.35
C ARG A 310 -4.77 -13.59 -22.63
N TYR A 311 -4.60 -13.52 -21.31
CA TYR A 311 -4.29 -14.66 -20.45
C TYR A 311 -5.55 -15.30 -19.82
N GLY A 312 -6.74 -14.75 -20.12
CA GLY A 312 -8.01 -15.17 -19.52
C GLY A 312 -8.32 -14.55 -18.16
N LEU A 313 -7.49 -13.64 -17.65
CA LEU A 313 -7.76 -12.91 -16.40
C LEU A 313 -8.85 -11.88 -16.64
N ARG A 314 -9.85 -11.85 -15.74
CA ARG A 314 -10.93 -10.85 -15.76
C ARG A 314 -10.76 -9.84 -14.62
N MET A 315 -11.50 -8.73 -14.72
CA MET A 315 -11.63 -7.77 -13.62
C MET A 315 -11.96 -8.49 -12.30
N PRO A 316 -11.41 -8.02 -11.17
CA PRO A 316 -11.60 -8.65 -9.88
C PRO A 316 -13.08 -8.64 -9.47
N LYS A 317 -13.53 -9.69 -8.81
CA LYS A 317 -14.90 -9.77 -8.30
C LYS A 317 -15.22 -8.55 -7.41
N TYR A 318 -16.42 -7.99 -7.59
CA TYR A 318 -16.93 -6.82 -6.88
C TYR A 318 -16.24 -5.49 -7.21
N HIS A 319 -15.48 -5.40 -8.30
CA HIS A 319 -14.92 -4.11 -8.74
C HIS A 319 -16.00 -3.05 -9.02
N GLU A 320 -17.16 -3.44 -9.56
CA GLU A 320 -18.29 -2.53 -9.81
C GLU A 320 -18.87 -1.99 -8.50
N LEU A 321 -18.95 -2.84 -7.47
CA LEU A 321 -19.38 -2.44 -6.13
C LEU A 321 -18.38 -1.47 -5.50
N ALA A 322 -17.08 -1.76 -5.62
CA ALA A 322 -16.02 -0.86 -5.15
C ALA A 322 -16.07 0.52 -5.84
N THR A 323 -16.41 0.55 -7.14
CA THR A 323 -16.64 1.78 -7.89
C THR A 323 -17.88 2.53 -7.44
N ALA A 324 -19.01 1.84 -7.23
CA ALA A 324 -20.22 2.47 -6.71
C ALA A 324 -20.04 3.00 -5.27
N GLU A 325 -19.27 2.29 -4.43
CA GLU A 325 -18.94 2.72 -3.07
C GLU A 325 -18.01 3.95 -3.03
N ALA A 326 -17.33 4.31 -4.13
CA ALA A 326 -16.41 5.44 -4.17
C ALA A 326 -17.08 6.78 -3.78
N ASP A 327 -18.38 6.94 -4.06
CA ASP A 327 -19.19 8.10 -3.65
C ASP A 327 -19.58 8.13 -2.16
N HIS A 328 -19.22 7.09 -1.41
CA HIS A 328 -19.68 6.87 -0.04
C HIS A 328 -18.54 6.59 0.96
N LEU A 329 -17.46 5.96 0.49
CA LEU A 329 -16.46 5.28 1.32
C LEU A 329 -15.83 6.20 2.39
N SER A 330 -15.29 7.35 1.98
CA SER A 330 -14.59 8.26 2.90
C SER A 330 -15.52 8.82 3.98
N HIS A 331 -16.75 9.17 3.59
CA HIS A 331 -17.75 9.75 4.49
C HIS A 331 -18.23 8.75 5.55
N GLN A 332 -18.44 7.49 5.15
CA GLN A 332 -18.83 6.41 6.05
C GLN A 332 -17.72 6.12 7.07
N VAL A 333 -16.48 6.01 6.61
CA VAL A 333 -15.33 5.74 7.47
C VAL A 333 -15.05 6.91 8.42
N TRP A 334 -15.06 8.14 7.92
CA TRP A 334 -14.82 9.31 8.77
C TRP A 334 -15.91 9.51 9.83
N SER A 335 -17.17 9.27 9.48
CA SER A 335 -18.29 9.30 10.43
C SER A 335 -18.04 8.39 11.64
N VAL A 336 -17.50 7.19 11.39
CA VAL A 336 -17.23 6.21 12.45
C VAL A 336 -16.05 6.66 13.30
N PHE A 337 -15.01 7.21 12.69
CA PHE A 337 -13.92 7.82 13.45
C PHE A 337 -14.39 9.00 14.29
N CYS A 338 -15.25 9.89 13.79
CA CYS A 338 -15.83 10.97 14.61
C CYS A 338 -16.56 10.45 15.86
N LEU A 339 -17.28 9.32 15.73
CA LEU A 339 -18.03 8.72 16.83
C LEU A 339 -17.17 7.88 17.79
N LEU A 340 -16.02 7.37 17.33
CA LEU A 340 -15.09 6.54 18.12
C LEU A 340 -13.74 7.22 18.37
N GLY A 341 -13.65 8.53 18.18
CA GLY A 341 -12.39 9.30 18.26
C GLY A 341 -11.75 9.33 19.64
N ASN A 342 -12.48 8.94 20.68
CA ASN A 342 -11.95 8.71 22.02
C ASN A 342 -11.16 7.39 22.15
N ALA A 343 -11.14 6.56 21.11
CA ALA A 343 -10.47 5.26 21.06
C ALA A 343 -9.50 5.14 19.86
N THR A 344 -8.92 6.26 19.40
CA THR A 344 -7.96 6.30 18.28
C THR A 344 -6.60 6.87 18.70
N GLY A 345 -5.55 6.51 17.94
CA GLY A 345 -4.19 7.07 18.11
C GLY A 345 -4.00 8.44 17.45
N PHE A 346 -5.01 8.92 16.72
CA PHE A 346 -5.05 10.22 16.06
C PHE A 346 -6.28 11.03 16.48
N HIS A 347 -6.32 12.31 16.12
CA HIS A 347 -7.43 13.20 16.44
C HIS A 347 -8.51 13.15 15.36
N THR A 348 -9.76 13.18 15.79
CA THR A 348 -10.92 13.28 14.90
C THR A 348 -11.61 14.61 15.10
N PHE A 349 -12.12 15.19 14.02
CA PHE A 349 -12.76 16.50 14.03
C PHE A 349 -13.93 16.51 13.06
N LEU A 350 -14.82 17.49 13.22
CA LEU A 350 -15.87 17.72 12.24
C LEU A 350 -15.29 18.58 11.11
N PRO A 351 -15.66 18.34 9.84
CA PRO A 351 -15.21 19.17 8.73
C PRO A 351 -15.69 20.62 8.92
N THR A 352 -14.88 21.58 8.46
CA THR A 352 -15.28 23.00 8.40
C THR A 352 -16.37 23.20 7.34
N GLU A 353 -17.05 24.34 7.36
CA GLU A 353 -18.02 24.71 6.32
C GLU A 353 -17.39 24.68 4.92
N GLU A 354 -16.21 25.29 4.75
CA GLU A 354 -15.43 25.25 3.50
C GLU A 354 -15.13 23.81 3.04
N LYS A 355 -14.73 22.93 3.97
CA LYS A 355 -14.48 21.53 3.64
C LYS A 355 -15.78 20.81 3.24
N MET A 356 -16.89 21.09 3.93
CA MET A 356 -18.19 20.53 3.56
C MET A 356 -18.64 21.00 2.18
N ASP A 357 -18.41 22.27 1.83
CA ASP A 357 -18.75 22.81 0.50
C ASP A 357 -17.91 22.17 -0.60
N TRP A 358 -16.61 21.97 -0.36
CA TRP A 358 -15.77 21.18 -1.26
C TRP A 358 -16.28 19.74 -1.38
N LEU A 359 -16.68 19.09 -0.29
CA LEU A 359 -17.26 17.74 -0.34
C LEU A 359 -18.58 17.71 -1.13
N SER A 360 -19.43 18.74 -1.05
CA SER A 360 -20.64 18.85 -1.90
C SER A 360 -20.30 18.97 -3.38
N GLU A 361 -19.25 19.73 -3.73
CA GLU A 361 -18.78 19.82 -5.12
C GLU A 361 -18.26 18.48 -5.63
N LYS A 362 -17.49 17.77 -4.81
CA LYS A 362 -16.85 16.49 -5.19
C LYS A 362 -17.79 15.30 -5.19
N TYR A 363 -18.86 15.36 -4.39
CA TYR A 363 -19.84 14.29 -4.21
C TYR A 363 -21.28 14.83 -4.36
N PRO A 364 -21.63 15.35 -5.54
CA PRO A 364 -22.85 16.13 -5.75
C PRO A 364 -24.14 15.32 -5.55
N ASP A 365 -24.09 14.00 -5.73
CA ASP A 365 -25.25 13.13 -5.65
C ASP A 365 -25.45 12.48 -4.26
N THR A 366 -24.44 12.55 -3.37
CA THR A 366 -24.43 11.81 -2.11
C THR A 366 -24.18 12.66 -0.87
N PHE A 367 -23.28 13.66 -0.93
CA PHE A 367 -22.82 14.33 0.28
C PHE A 367 -23.90 15.15 1.00
N ASP A 368 -24.57 16.04 0.28
CA ASP A 368 -25.65 16.86 0.85
C ASP A 368 -26.86 16.02 1.26
N LYS A 369 -27.09 14.91 0.56
CA LYS A 369 -28.23 14.04 0.80
C LYS A 369 -28.07 13.20 2.07
N TYR A 370 -26.87 12.69 2.35
CA TYR A 370 -26.67 11.66 3.38
C TYR A 370 -25.69 12.03 4.49
N TYR A 371 -24.70 12.88 4.20
CA TYR A 371 -23.53 13.06 5.06
C TYR A 371 -23.43 14.45 5.68
N ARG A 372 -23.64 15.54 4.92
CA ARG A 372 -23.67 16.91 5.45
C ARG A 372 -24.61 17.05 6.66
N PRO A 373 -25.87 16.55 6.62
CA PRO A 373 -26.78 16.68 7.77
C PRO A 373 -26.25 16.01 9.06
N ARG A 374 -25.40 14.97 8.94
CA ARG A 374 -24.79 14.30 10.10
C ARG A 374 -23.77 15.22 10.77
N PHE A 375 -22.89 15.84 9.98
CA PHE A 375 -21.86 16.72 10.48
C PHE A 375 -22.46 18.01 11.07
N GLU A 376 -23.49 18.59 10.44
CA GLU A 376 -24.24 19.72 10.98
C GLU A 376 -24.92 19.38 12.31
N HIS A 377 -25.54 18.20 12.40
CA HIS A 377 -26.15 17.72 13.63
C HIS A 377 -25.12 17.58 14.77
N TRP A 378 -23.96 16.96 14.48
CA TRP A 378 -22.90 16.81 15.47
C TRP A 378 -22.22 18.13 15.82
N ALA A 379 -22.13 19.08 14.89
CA ALA A 379 -21.60 20.42 15.16
C ALA A 379 -22.49 21.14 16.16
N LYS A 380 -23.81 21.13 15.94
CA LYS A 380 -24.78 21.67 16.91
C LYS A 380 -24.68 20.99 18.28
N GLN A 381 -24.56 19.67 18.33
CA GLN A 381 -24.37 18.97 19.59
C GLN A 381 -23.06 19.35 20.30
N LYS A 382 -21.97 19.61 19.56
CA LYS A 382 -20.72 20.09 20.16
C LYS A 382 -20.86 21.51 20.72
N GLU A 383 -21.53 22.40 20.00
CA GLU A 383 -21.84 23.76 20.47
C GLU A 383 -22.68 23.76 21.74
N GLU A 384 -23.67 22.87 21.82
CA GLU A 384 -24.54 22.69 22.99
C GLU A 384 -23.87 21.89 24.13
N GLY A 385 -22.68 21.32 23.92
CA GLY A 385 -22.00 20.46 24.89
C GLY A 385 -22.67 19.10 25.11
N THR A 386 -23.53 18.66 24.18
CA THR A 386 -24.32 17.43 24.26
C THR A 386 -23.77 16.28 23.40
N PHE A 387 -22.75 16.54 22.57
CA PHE A 387 -22.11 15.51 21.75
C PHE A 387 -21.53 14.38 22.62
N LYS A 388 -21.82 13.13 22.23
CA LYS A 388 -21.29 11.94 22.89
C LYS A 388 -20.61 11.03 21.90
N TYR A 389 -19.44 10.50 22.29
CA TYR A 389 -18.84 9.36 21.61
C TYR A 389 -19.72 8.12 21.80
N LEU A 390 -19.57 7.15 20.90
CA LEU A 390 -20.29 5.89 20.97
C LEU A 390 -19.86 5.11 22.23
N GLU A 391 -20.84 4.71 23.04
CA GLU A 391 -20.61 3.97 24.31
C GLU A 391 -20.52 2.44 24.11
N ALA A 392 -20.92 1.95 22.93
CA ALA A 392 -20.91 0.53 22.59
C ALA A 392 -19.86 0.21 21.51
N LEU A 393 -19.24 -0.96 21.59
CA LEU A 393 -18.32 -1.43 20.56
C LEU A 393 -19.09 -1.83 19.29
N PRO A 394 -18.56 -1.51 18.09
CA PRO A 394 -19.18 -1.92 16.84
C PRO A 394 -18.99 -3.42 16.58
N GLN A 395 -19.92 -4.00 15.82
CA GLN A 395 -19.69 -5.29 15.19
C GLN A 395 -18.60 -5.15 14.12
N LEU A 396 -17.62 -6.06 14.11
CA LEU A 396 -16.53 -6.07 13.13
C LEU A 396 -16.75 -7.17 12.09
N CYS A 397 -16.32 -6.90 10.86
CA CYS A 397 -16.24 -7.92 9.81
C CYS A 397 -15.20 -9.00 10.17
N GLN A 398 -15.57 -10.27 10.07
CA GLN A 398 -14.66 -11.39 10.38
C GLN A 398 -13.43 -11.47 9.45
N VAL A 399 -13.48 -10.85 8.27
CA VAL A 399 -12.38 -10.86 7.29
C VAL A 399 -11.58 -9.56 7.37
N CYS A 400 -12.17 -8.43 7.00
CA CYS A 400 -11.43 -7.16 6.93
C CYS A 400 -11.25 -6.45 8.28
N GLN A 401 -11.94 -6.90 9.33
CA GLN A 401 -11.89 -6.35 10.69
C GLN A 401 -12.37 -4.90 10.83
N ILE A 402 -12.83 -4.28 9.74
CA ILE A 402 -13.51 -2.98 9.78
C ILE A 402 -14.88 -3.16 10.43
N PRO A 403 -15.35 -2.18 11.23
CA PRO A 403 -16.75 -2.09 11.63
C PRO A 403 -17.71 -2.31 10.45
N MET A 404 -18.85 -2.97 10.69
CA MET A 404 -19.83 -3.24 9.64
C MET A 404 -20.64 -1.99 9.27
N ILE A 405 -19.98 -1.06 8.56
CA ILE A 405 -20.47 0.31 8.30
C ILE A 405 -20.80 0.57 6.83
N PHE A 406 -20.36 -0.32 5.94
CA PHE A 406 -20.59 -0.20 4.50
C PHE A 406 -22.03 -0.60 4.16
N THR A 407 -22.61 0.10 3.21
CA THR A 407 -24.02 -0.04 2.81
C THR A 407 -24.12 -0.66 1.43
N GLU A 408 -25.27 -1.27 1.13
CA GLU A 408 -25.66 -1.51 -0.26
C GLU A 408 -25.73 -0.16 -1.00
N VAL A 409 -25.23 -0.12 -2.24
CA VAL A 409 -25.13 1.08 -3.10
C VAL A 409 -25.83 0.87 -4.43
#